data_AF-H9F1M4-F1
#
_entry.id   AF-H9F1M4-F1
#
_cell.length_a   1.000
_cell.length_b   1.000
_cell.length_c   1.000
_cell.angle_alpha   90.00
_cell.angle_beta   90.00
_cell.angle_gamma   90.00
#
_symmetry.space_group_name_H-M   'P 1'
#
loop_
_entity.id
_entity.type
_entity.pdbx_description
1 polymer ?
#
loop_
_entity_poly.entity_id
_entity_poly.type
_entity_poly.pdbx_seq_one_letter_code
_entity_poly.pdbx_strand_id
1 'polypeptide(L)'
;MDLRTAVYNAARDGKLQLLQKLLSGRSREELDELTGEVAGGGTPLLIAARYGHLDVVEYLVDRCGASVEAGGSVHFDGETIEGAPPLWAASAAGHLDVVRSLLRRGASVNRTTRTNSTPLRAACFDGHLE
;
A
#
# COMPACT_ATOMS: atom_id res chain seq x y z
N MET A 1 -6.17 7.05 -20.03
CA MET A 1 -5.90 6.59 -18.65
C MET A 1 -7.07 7.02 -17.80
N ASP A 2 -7.76 6.09 -17.15
CA ASP A 2 -8.89 6.39 -16.28
C ASP A 2 -8.41 6.94 -14.92
N LEU A 3 -9.35 7.49 -14.13
CA LEU A 3 -9.03 8.16 -12.87
C LEU A 3 -8.46 7.21 -11.82
N ARG A 4 -8.89 5.94 -11.75
CA ARG A 4 -8.36 4.95 -10.80
C ARG A 4 -6.91 4.66 -11.09
N THR A 5 -6.57 4.48 -12.38
CA THR A 5 -5.19 4.30 -12.82
C THR A 5 -4.34 5.54 -12.52
N ALA A 6 -4.89 6.75 -12.66
CA ALA A 6 -4.16 7.98 -12.31
C ALA A 6 -3.88 8.10 -10.79
N VAL A 7 -4.85 7.76 -9.95
CA VAL A 7 -4.71 7.71 -8.48
C VAL A 7 -3.65 6.68 -8.09
N TYR A 8 -3.71 5.47 -8.66
CA TYR A 8 -2.71 4.43 -8.43
C TYR A 8 -1.30 4.87 -8.82
N ASN A 9 -1.13 5.45 -10.00
CA ASN A 9 0.18 5.94 -10.46
C ASN A 9 0.70 7.10 -9.61
N ALA A 10 -0.17 8.02 -9.17
CA ALA A 10 0.23 9.09 -8.26
C ALA A 10 0.72 8.54 -6.91
N ALA A 11 0.05 7.51 -6.38
CA ALA A 11 0.46 6.86 -5.15
C ALA A 11 1.78 6.08 -5.31
N ARG A 12 1.92 5.34 -6.42
CA ARG A 12 3.15 4.60 -6.78
C ARG A 12 4.36 5.51 -6.90
N ASP A 13 4.18 6.69 -7.48
CA ASP A 13 5.27 7.63 -7.75
C ASP A 13 5.52 8.62 -6.58
N GLY A 14 4.81 8.47 -5.45
CA GLY A 14 4.97 9.35 -4.28
C GLY A 14 4.48 10.79 -4.49
N LYS A 15 3.58 11.02 -5.47
CA LYS A 15 3.14 12.36 -5.86
C LYS A 15 1.95 12.83 -5.01
N LEU A 16 2.17 13.10 -3.73
CA LEU A 16 1.13 13.50 -2.78
C LEU A 16 0.27 14.67 -3.27
N GLN A 17 0.88 15.72 -3.82
CA GLN A 17 0.15 16.91 -4.30
C GLN A 17 -0.78 16.58 -5.48
N LEU A 18 -0.38 15.68 -6.37
CA LEU A 18 -1.23 15.22 -7.46
C LEU A 18 -2.36 14.35 -6.91
N LEU A 19 -2.03 13.41 -6.01
CA LEU A 19 -3.01 12.55 -5.36
C LEU A 19 -4.10 13.35 -4.64
N GLN A 20 -3.71 14.39 -3.90
CA GLN A 20 -4.63 15.31 -3.23
C GLN A 20 -5.57 16.01 -4.22
N LYS A 21 -5.05 16.49 -5.36
CA LYS A 21 -5.88 17.11 -6.40
C LYS A 21 -6.86 16.13 -7.04
N LEU A 22 -6.46 14.88 -7.25
CA LEU A 22 -7.31 13.85 -7.85
C LEU A 22 -8.47 13.44 -6.91
N LEU A 23 -8.22 13.45 -5.60
CA LEU A 23 -9.15 12.97 -4.57
C LEU A 23 -9.89 14.09 -3.81
N SER A 24 -9.54 15.36 -4.02
CA SER A 24 -10.20 16.48 -3.33
C SER A 24 -11.66 16.62 -3.73
N GLY A 25 -12.54 16.81 -2.74
CA GLY A 25 -13.97 17.04 -2.96
C GLY A 25 -14.79 15.79 -3.30
N ARG A 26 -14.19 14.59 -3.25
CA ARG A 26 -14.86 13.31 -3.49
C ARG A 26 -15.69 12.87 -2.29
N SER A 27 -16.82 12.19 -2.55
CA SER A 27 -17.59 11.51 -1.51
C SER A 27 -16.81 10.32 -0.94
N ARG A 28 -17.28 9.76 0.19
CA ARG A 28 -16.64 8.57 0.77
C ARG A 28 -16.68 7.39 -0.21
N GLU A 29 -17.82 7.20 -0.86
CA GLU A 29 -18.05 6.13 -1.82
C GLU A 29 -17.13 6.26 -3.04
N GLU A 30 -16.96 7.49 -3.56
CA GLU A 30 -16.00 7.76 -4.64
C GLU A 30 -14.55 7.49 -4.18
N LEU A 31 -14.19 7.85 -2.95
CA LEU A 31 -12.85 7.57 -2.42
C LEU A 31 -12.60 6.06 -2.29
N ASP A 32 -13.57 5.31 -1.80
CA ASP A 32 -13.46 3.85 -1.67
C ASP A 32 -13.30 3.18 -3.04
N GLU A 33 -14.03 3.64 -4.07
CA GLU A 33 -13.89 3.16 -5.44
C GLU A 33 -12.50 3.50 -6.04
N LEU A 34 -12.04 4.74 -5.87
CA LEU A 34 -10.79 5.24 -6.42
C LEU A 34 -9.55 4.69 -5.70
N THR A 35 -9.67 4.33 -4.42
CA THR A 35 -8.59 3.77 -3.60
C THR A 35 -8.65 2.25 -3.47
N GLY A 36 -9.63 1.61 -4.11
CA GLY A 36 -9.71 0.16 -4.24
C GLY A 36 -8.71 -0.46 -5.22
N GLU A 37 -8.85 -1.77 -5.44
CA GLU A 37 -7.96 -2.57 -6.29
C GLU A 37 -8.09 -2.23 -7.78
N VAL A 38 -6.98 -1.91 -8.45
CA VAL A 38 -6.96 -1.63 -9.90
C VAL A 38 -6.78 -2.91 -10.72
N ALA A 39 -7.03 -2.82 -12.03
CA ALA A 39 -6.72 -3.90 -12.96
C ALA A 39 -5.22 -4.26 -12.89
N GLY A 40 -4.90 -5.50 -12.49
CA GLY A 40 -3.54 -5.94 -12.18
C GLY A 40 -3.27 -6.17 -10.68
N GLY A 41 -4.27 -6.00 -9.83
CA GLY A 41 -4.29 -6.55 -8.47
C GLY A 41 -3.78 -5.64 -7.35
N GLY A 42 -3.28 -4.43 -7.66
CA GLY A 42 -2.72 -3.51 -6.66
C GLY A 42 -3.73 -2.50 -6.11
N THR A 43 -3.54 -2.02 -4.88
CA THR A 43 -4.22 -0.82 -4.36
C THR A 43 -3.25 0.37 -4.30
N PRO A 44 -3.73 1.62 -4.34
CA PRO A 44 -2.89 2.80 -4.12
C PRO A 44 -2.11 2.76 -2.80
N LEU A 45 -2.73 2.27 -1.71
CA LEU A 45 -2.04 2.14 -0.42
C LEU A 45 -0.94 1.07 -0.46
N LEU A 46 -1.23 -0.09 -1.05
CA LEU A 46 -0.27 -1.18 -1.19
C LEU A 46 0.96 -0.74 -1.97
N ILE A 47 0.77 -0.04 -3.09
CA ILE A 47 1.88 0.37 -3.94
C ILE A 47 2.69 1.51 -3.31
N ALA A 48 2.04 2.46 -2.63
CA ALA A 48 2.73 3.50 -1.87
C ALA A 48 3.58 2.89 -0.72
N ALA A 49 3.03 1.88 -0.04
CA ALA A 49 3.73 1.18 1.02
C ALA A 49 4.94 0.38 0.49
N ARG A 50 4.78 -0.30 -0.66
CA ARG A 50 5.86 -1.03 -1.33
C ARG A 50 7.04 -0.12 -1.73
N TYR A 51 6.77 1.13 -2.12
CA TYR A 51 7.81 2.08 -2.55
C TYR A 51 8.24 3.08 -1.47
N GLY A 52 7.74 2.94 -0.23
CA GLY A 52 8.24 3.72 0.90
C GLY A 52 7.72 5.16 0.96
N HIS A 53 6.58 5.45 0.33
CA HIS A 53 6.03 6.81 0.29
C HIS A 53 5.17 7.09 1.53
N LEU A 54 5.84 7.36 2.67
CA LEU A 54 5.20 7.56 3.97
C LEU A 54 4.08 8.60 3.94
N ASP A 55 4.34 9.78 3.36
CA ASP A 55 3.38 10.88 3.29
C ASP A 55 2.10 10.52 2.50
N VAL A 56 2.25 9.74 1.44
CA VAL A 56 1.14 9.16 0.67
C VAL A 56 0.40 8.10 1.48
N VAL A 57 1.11 7.20 2.17
CA VAL A 57 0.51 6.18 3.04
C VAL A 57 -0.36 6.83 4.10
N GLU A 58 0.16 7.84 4.81
CA GLU A 58 -0.58 8.54 5.85
C GLU A 58 -1.80 9.27 5.27
N TYR A 59 -1.65 9.94 4.12
CA TYR A 59 -2.77 10.61 3.48
C TYR A 59 -3.89 9.63 3.07
N LEU A 60 -3.54 8.50 2.44
CA LEU A 60 -4.51 7.51 2.00
C LEU A 60 -5.28 6.89 3.17
N VAL A 61 -4.61 6.58 4.29
CA VAL A 61 -5.30 6.00 5.45
C VAL A 61 -6.11 7.06 6.19
N ASP A 62 -5.50 8.19 6.55
CA ASP A 62 -6.12 9.15 7.48
C ASP A 62 -7.18 10.02 6.81
N ARG A 63 -7.00 10.34 5.52
CA ARG A 63 -7.87 11.25 4.79
C ARG A 63 -8.81 10.51 3.85
N CYS A 64 -8.33 9.45 3.21
CA CYS A 64 -9.14 8.69 2.25
C CYS A 64 -9.80 7.45 2.85
N GLY A 65 -9.39 7.00 4.05
CA GLY A 65 -9.95 5.80 4.68
C GLY A 65 -9.54 4.50 4.00
N ALA A 66 -8.41 4.50 3.27
CA ALA A 66 -7.92 3.29 2.61
C ALA A 66 -7.66 2.18 3.64
N SER A 67 -8.13 0.97 3.35
CA SER A 67 -7.98 -0.19 4.24
C SER A 67 -6.52 -0.64 4.34
N VAL A 68 -5.97 -0.66 5.56
CA VAL A 68 -4.62 -1.16 5.85
C VAL A 68 -4.48 -2.68 5.72
N GLU A 69 -5.60 -3.40 5.55
CA GLU A 69 -5.66 -4.85 5.46
C GLU A 69 -5.88 -5.36 4.02
N ALA A 70 -6.19 -4.45 3.09
CA ALA A 70 -6.51 -4.81 1.70
C ALA A 70 -5.28 -5.37 1.00
N GLY A 71 -5.29 -6.69 0.76
CA GLY A 71 -4.23 -7.38 0.04
C GLY A 71 -4.32 -7.14 -1.46
N GLY A 72 -3.18 -7.29 -2.15
CA GLY A 72 -3.12 -7.19 -3.60
C GLY A 72 -1.85 -7.81 -4.18
N SER A 73 -1.61 -7.55 -5.46
CA SER A 73 -0.44 -8.03 -6.21
C SER A 73 0.69 -7.00 -6.16
N VAL A 74 1.89 -7.44 -5.77
CA VAL A 74 3.12 -6.64 -5.79
C VAL A 74 4.25 -7.42 -6.47
N HIS A 75 5.17 -6.71 -7.11
CA HIS A 75 6.29 -7.34 -7.80
C HIS A 75 7.56 -7.20 -6.97
N PHE A 76 8.33 -8.25 -6.75
CA PHE A 76 9.67 -8.21 -6.14
C PHE A 76 10.59 -9.08 -6.97
N ASP A 77 11.74 -8.55 -7.40
CA ASP A 77 12.77 -9.28 -8.14
C ASP A 77 12.29 -10.11 -9.35
N GLY A 78 11.28 -9.60 -10.05
CA GLY A 78 10.69 -10.25 -11.22
C GLY A 78 9.58 -11.26 -10.90
N GLU A 79 9.28 -11.51 -9.63
CA GLU A 79 8.16 -12.34 -9.19
C GLU A 79 6.96 -11.49 -8.76
N THR A 80 5.75 -11.96 -9.09
CA THR A 80 4.49 -11.37 -8.60
C THR A 80 4.05 -12.11 -7.35
N ILE A 81 3.84 -11.36 -6.27
CA ILE A 81 3.38 -11.85 -4.97
C ILE A 81 1.94 -11.45 -4.79
N GLU A 82 1.08 -12.45 -4.62
CA GLU A 82 -0.35 -12.31 -4.56
C GLU A 82 -0.88 -12.20 -3.13
N GLY A 83 -1.88 -11.34 -2.94
CA GLY A 83 -2.56 -11.13 -1.67
C GLY A 83 -1.68 -10.49 -0.58
N ALA A 84 -0.62 -9.78 -0.96
CA ALA A 84 0.23 -9.06 -0.02
C ALA A 84 -0.52 -7.87 0.59
N PRO A 85 -0.66 -7.77 1.92
CA PRO A 85 -1.14 -6.54 2.56
C PRO A 85 -0.06 -5.45 2.53
N PRO A 86 -0.43 -4.16 2.68
CA PRO A 86 0.52 -3.04 2.71
C PRO A 86 1.68 -3.23 3.68
N LEU A 87 1.41 -3.77 4.89
CA LEU A 87 2.44 -4.02 5.89
C LEU A 87 3.46 -5.06 5.43
N TRP A 88 3.01 -6.11 4.73
CA TRP A 88 3.90 -7.13 4.18
C TRP A 88 4.82 -6.52 3.12
N ALA A 89 4.26 -5.73 2.19
CA ALA A 89 5.04 -5.11 1.13
C ALA A 89 6.08 -4.09 1.66
N ALA A 90 5.70 -3.26 2.64
CA ALA A 90 6.64 -2.35 3.29
C ALA A 90 7.75 -3.09 4.06
N SER A 91 7.41 -4.21 4.71
CA SER A 91 8.38 -5.03 5.44
C SER A 91 9.36 -5.75 4.51
N ALA A 92 8.87 -6.30 3.39
CA ALA A 92 9.73 -6.88 2.34
C ALA A 92 10.69 -5.83 1.76
N ALA A 93 10.19 -4.61 1.51
CA ALA A 93 10.99 -3.53 0.95
C ALA A 93 11.89 -2.79 1.96
N GLY A 94 11.82 -3.10 3.25
CA GLY A 94 12.65 -2.47 4.29
C GLY A 94 12.26 -1.03 4.65
N HIS A 95 11.01 -0.63 4.41
CA HIS A 95 10.53 0.73 4.68
C HIS A 95 10.03 0.87 6.13
N LEU A 96 10.97 0.95 7.08
CA LEU A 96 10.70 0.94 8.52
C LEU A 96 9.72 2.02 8.99
N ASP A 97 9.81 3.22 8.44
CA ASP A 97 8.92 4.33 8.75
C ASP A 97 7.47 4.05 8.32
N VAL A 98 7.29 3.49 7.13
CA VAL A 98 5.99 3.00 6.64
C VAL A 98 5.47 1.85 7.49
N VAL A 99 6.31 0.88 7.85
CA VAL A 99 5.95 -0.24 8.74
C VAL A 99 5.40 0.29 10.06
N ARG A 100 6.12 1.21 10.71
CA ARG A 100 5.69 1.85 11.97
C ARG A 100 4.37 2.61 11.79
N SER A 101 4.23 3.31 10.67
CA SER A 101 3.02 4.08 10.35
C SER A 101 1.78 3.20 10.19
N LEU A 102 1.89 2.09 9.47
CA LEU A 102 0.82 1.11 9.27
C LEU A 102 0.43 0.41 10.57
N LEU A 103 1.41 0.01 11.39
CA LEU A 103 1.15 -0.61 12.69
C LEU A 103 0.40 0.33 13.66
N ARG A 104 0.77 1.61 13.69
CA ARG A 104 0.04 2.64 14.47
C ARG A 104 -1.42 2.80 14.01
N ARG A 105 -1.70 2.49 12.76
CA ARG A 105 -3.04 2.53 12.15
C ARG A 105 -3.78 1.19 12.21
N GLY A 106 -3.28 0.25 13.02
CA GLY A 106 -3.96 -0.99 13.34
C GLY A 106 -3.76 -2.11 12.32
N ALA A 107 -2.75 -2.02 11.44
CA ALA A 107 -2.42 -3.11 10.54
C ALA A 107 -2.06 -4.37 11.34
N SER A 108 -2.63 -5.52 10.95
CA SER A 108 -2.34 -6.80 11.59
C SER A 108 -0.93 -7.26 11.29
N VAL A 109 -0.09 -7.32 12.34
CA VAL A 109 1.32 -7.72 12.26
C VAL A 109 1.54 -9.12 11.66
N ASN A 110 0.52 -9.98 11.73
CA ASN A 110 0.58 -11.38 11.28
C ASN A 110 -0.23 -11.65 10.02
N ARG A 111 -0.80 -10.65 9.35
CA ARG A 111 -1.55 -10.87 8.11
C ARG A 111 -0.63 -11.31 6.99
N THR A 112 -0.98 -12.41 6.34
CA THR A 112 -0.10 -13.07 5.37
C THR A 112 -0.48 -12.80 3.93
N THR A 113 0.47 -13.08 3.03
CA THR A 113 0.19 -13.30 1.60
C THR A 113 -0.63 -14.59 1.39
N ARG A 114 -1.01 -14.88 0.13
CA ARG A 114 -1.66 -16.16 -0.23
C ARG A 114 -0.80 -17.40 0.05
N THR A 115 0.52 -17.23 0.17
CA THR A 115 1.46 -18.32 0.48
C THR A 115 1.78 -18.43 1.98
N ASN A 116 0.95 -17.81 2.84
CA ASN A 116 1.15 -17.73 4.29
C ASN A 116 2.49 -17.08 4.70
N SER A 117 3.06 -16.22 3.84
CA SER A 117 4.23 -15.43 4.20
C SER A 117 3.81 -14.26 5.10
N THR A 118 4.38 -14.17 6.31
CA THR A 118 4.13 -13.06 7.24
C THR A 118 5.01 -11.84 6.91
N PRO A 119 4.68 -10.63 7.39
CA PRO A 119 5.56 -9.47 7.27
C PRO A 119 6.94 -9.72 7.90
N LEU A 120 6.99 -10.44 9.02
CA LEU A 120 8.24 -10.87 9.65
C LEU A 120 9.06 -11.79 8.72
N ARG A 121 8.43 -12.79 8.09
CA ARG A 121 9.12 -13.67 7.13
C ARG A 121 9.73 -12.86 5.98
N ALA A 122 9.01 -11.85 5.49
CA ALA A 122 9.49 -10.99 4.41
C ALA A 122 10.69 -10.14 4.85
N ALA A 123 10.61 -9.47 6.00
CA ALA A 123 11.74 -8.69 6.54
C ALA A 123 12.98 -9.56 6.77
N CYS A 124 12.81 -10.78 7.31
CA CYS A 124 13.91 -11.72 7.51
C CYS A 124 14.51 -12.22 6.18
N PHE A 125 13.72 -12.38 5.13
CA PHE A 125 14.20 -12.85 3.82
C PHE A 125 15.19 -11.87 3.21
N ASP A 126 14.89 -10.56 3.30
CA ASP A 126 15.72 -9.49 2.74
C ASP A 126 16.72 -8.87 3.73
N GLY A 127 16.75 -9.37 4.97
CA GLY A 127 17.76 -8.98 5.97
C GLY A 127 17.49 -7.64 6.67
N HIS A 128 16.25 -7.18 6.71
CA HIS A 128 15.86 -5.93 7.39
C HIS A 128 15.79 -6.15 8.91
N LEU A 129 16.81 -5.69 9.63
CA LEU A 129 17.01 -5.96 11.07
C LEU A 129 16.24 -5.01 12.01
N GLU A 130 16.07 -3.75 11.61
CA GLU A 130 15.45 -2.68 12.44
C GLU A 130 13.92 -2.72 12.46
#